data_AF-A0A966CEC0-F1
#
_entry.id   AF-A0A966CEC0-F1
#
_cell.length_a   1.000
_cell.length_b   1.000
_cell.length_c   1.000
_cell.angle_alpha   90.00
_cell.angle_beta   90.00
_cell.angle_gamma   90.00
#
_symmetry.space_group_name_H-M   'P 1'
#
loop_
_entity.id
_entity.type
_entity.pdbx_description
1 polymer ?
#
loop_
_entity_poly.entity_id
_entity_poly.type
_entity_poly.pdbx_seq_one_letter_code
_entity_poly.pdbx_strand_id
1 'polypeptide(L)'
;SISIKNPTIPKYTDIFNIENKLSIIYGTDKNTVKGYTIKTPSLINQLLGNYSDGEPTDSFDSYGDGTVLSSSTLIGSQQKQFSFSLNHGEIISQVSPQEKIFQQLEIPYNLDKITAGSATKISPSLVFLIKSPAQISVEYNGNKYEEDEGIIFIENAQSGDYKLNIQGTDLGKYQVIIGQVSQSNDIWDTLDGEIIKTPPSLQIDTEEFYFNNQTATSIFPTTTPIPSSTPTPTTNPTITPLPTITSTSSPIPTITPTITPTPVSTSSLNTTTSNTTNSTNPTASTPEFPVKSNLIAQNWTKSIPKTNKNLVSNSPTPKVNKSKPQVLGTTINKKENQKIFYISLALVIVCVGIYLLIVYIGTDKVKNIILNFHQKLLRLIKDHQKDKLK
;
A
#
# COMPACT_ATOMS: atom_id res chain seq x y z
N SER A 1 -4.81 -17.26 8.56
CA SER A 1 -5.91 -16.28 8.59
C SER A 1 -5.62 -15.29 9.70
N ILE A 2 -5.14 -14.09 9.35
CA ILE A 2 -4.95 -13.00 10.32
C ILE A 2 -6.26 -12.22 10.32
N SER A 3 -7.08 -12.38 11.35
CA SER A 3 -8.28 -11.57 11.57
C SER A 3 -7.97 -10.58 12.69
N ILE A 4 -7.49 -9.39 12.32
CA ILE A 4 -7.39 -8.27 13.25
C ILE A 4 -8.82 -7.75 13.45
N LYS A 5 -9.48 -8.18 14.52
CA LYS A 5 -10.77 -7.60 14.94
C LYS A 5 -10.49 -6.41 15.83
N ASN A 6 -10.84 -5.20 15.37
CA ASN A 6 -10.78 -4.01 16.21
C ASN A 6 -11.85 -4.12 17.34
N PRO A 7 -11.46 -4.23 18.61
CA PRO A 7 -12.39 -4.44 19.73
C PRO A 7 -13.22 -3.19 20.08
N THR A 8 -12.93 -2.04 19.46
CA THR A 8 -13.71 -0.81 19.66
C THR A 8 -14.93 -0.73 18.74
N ILE A 9 -14.88 -1.31 17.53
CA ILE A 9 -15.99 -1.25 16.56
C ILE A 9 -17.28 -1.89 17.11
N PRO A 10 -17.26 -3.06 17.77
CA PRO A 10 -18.47 -3.65 18.35
C PRO A 10 -19.11 -2.81 19.47
N LYS A 11 -18.38 -1.86 20.07
CA LYS A 11 -18.92 -0.95 21.10
C LYS A 11 -19.76 0.18 20.49
N TYR A 12 -19.63 0.42 19.18
CA TYR A 12 -20.47 1.32 18.41
C TYR A 12 -21.54 0.50 17.69
N THR A 13 -22.48 -0.09 18.45
CA THR A 13 -23.63 -0.80 17.86
C THR A 13 -24.58 0.12 17.11
N ASP A 14 -24.45 1.43 17.31
CA ASP A 14 -25.30 2.44 16.69
C ASP A 14 -24.42 3.50 16.00
N ILE A 15 -23.92 3.15 14.81
CA ILE A 15 -23.19 4.07 13.93
C ILE A 15 -24.04 5.30 13.57
N PHE A 16 -25.37 5.22 13.71
CA PHE A 16 -26.28 6.33 13.46
C PHE A 16 -26.15 7.45 14.50
N ASN A 17 -25.69 7.15 15.73
CA ASN A 17 -25.48 8.16 16.77
C ASN A 17 -24.24 9.04 16.56
N ILE A 18 -23.38 8.71 15.60
CA ILE A 18 -22.25 9.57 15.21
C ILE A 18 -22.48 10.26 13.87
N GLU A 19 -23.53 9.92 13.11
CA GLU A 19 -23.77 10.51 11.77
C GLU A 19 -23.85 12.03 11.79
N ASN A 20 -24.54 12.60 12.79
CA ASN A 20 -24.63 14.06 12.93
C ASN A 20 -23.32 14.74 13.37
N LYS A 21 -22.32 13.96 13.80
CA LYS A 21 -20.97 14.42 14.16
C LYS A 21 -19.96 14.17 13.03
N LEU A 22 -20.33 13.41 12.00
CA LEU A 22 -19.46 13.14 10.86
C LEU A 22 -19.54 14.28 9.85
N SER A 23 -18.37 14.70 9.38
CA SER A 23 -18.22 15.57 8.23
C SER A 23 -17.47 14.80 7.15
N ILE A 24 -18.04 14.72 5.96
CA ILE A 24 -17.44 14.02 4.83
C ILE A 24 -16.80 15.05 3.90
N ILE A 25 -15.51 14.89 3.63
CA ILE A 25 -14.76 15.63 2.62
C ILE A 25 -14.34 14.61 1.56
N TYR A 26 -14.69 14.85 0.29
CA TYR A 26 -14.43 13.88 -0.77
C TYR A 26 -14.23 14.53 -2.13
N GLY A 27 -13.55 13.80 -3.03
CA GLY A 27 -13.34 14.20 -4.42
C GLY A 27 -14.51 13.81 -5.35
N THR A 28 -14.71 14.60 -6.40
CA THR A 28 -15.73 14.42 -7.44
C THR A 28 -15.17 14.74 -8.82
N ASP A 29 -16.01 14.52 -9.84
CA ASP A 29 -15.78 14.98 -11.22
C ASP A 29 -14.62 14.30 -11.96
N LYS A 30 -14.19 13.12 -11.47
CA LYS A 30 -13.30 12.21 -12.19
C LYS A 30 -14.04 10.94 -12.59
N ASN A 31 -13.73 10.44 -13.78
CA ASN A 31 -14.13 9.10 -14.19
C ASN A 31 -13.46 8.09 -13.27
N THR A 32 -14.27 7.32 -12.55
CA THR A 32 -13.83 6.35 -11.56
C THR A 32 -14.42 5.00 -11.91
N VAL A 33 -13.56 3.97 -11.97
CA VAL A 33 -13.99 2.62 -12.34
C VAL A 33 -15.06 2.14 -11.37
N LYS A 34 -16.28 1.94 -11.89
CA LYS A 34 -17.42 1.44 -11.10
C LYS A 34 -17.49 -0.07 -11.12
N GLY A 35 -17.04 -0.68 -12.20
CA GLY A 35 -17.04 -2.12 -12.36
C GLY A 35 -16.45 -2.55 -13.69
N TYR A 36 -16.48 -3.86 -13.91
CA TYR A 36 -15.95 -4.49 -15.11
C TYR A 36 -17.03 -5.30 -15.81
N THR A 37 -16.99 -5.31 -17.13
CA THR A 37 -17.72 -6.29 -17.92
C THR A 37 -16.87 -7.55 -17.99
N ILE A 38 -17.40 -8.66 -17.50
CA ILE A 38 -16.72 -9.96 -17.50
C ILE A 38 -17.26 -10.87 -18.61
N LYS A 39 -16.41 -11.76 -19.12
CA LYS A 39 -16.79 -12.88 -19.99
C LYS A 39 -16.40 -14.19 -19.32
N THR A 40 -16.90 -15.32 -19.84
CA THR A 40 -16.41 -16.64 -19.45
C THR A 40 -14.90 -16.75 -19.70
N PRO A 41 -14.10 -17.19 -18.70
CA PRO A 41 -12.66 -17.33 -18.87
C PRO A 41 -12.33 -18.33 -19.98
N SER A 42 -11.21 -18.13 -20.69
CA SER A 42 -10.72 -19.10 -21.67
C SER A 42 -10.43 -20.47 -21.04
N LEU A 43 -10.44 -21.56 -21.82
CA LEU A 43 -10.12 -22.91 -21.32
C LEU A 43 -8.76 -22.98 -20.60
N ILE A 44 -7.76 -22.21 -21.08
CA ILE A 44 -6.45 -22.13 -20.45
C ILE A 44 -6.56 -21.43 -19.09
N ASN A 45 -7.30 -20.31 -19.01
CA ASN A 45 -7.53 -19.61 -17.74
C ASN A 45 -8.30 -20.49 -16.76
N GLN A 46 -9.31 -21.24 -17.21
CA GLN A 46 -10.04 -22.19 -16.37
C GLN A 46 -9.12 -23.31 -15.86
N LEU A 47 -8.28 -23.87 -16.73
CA LEU A 47 -7.32 -24.91 -16.36
C LEU A 47 -6.29 -24.42 -15.32
N LEU A 48 -5.86 -23.16 -15.44
CA LEU A 48 -4.93 -22.53 -14.50
C LEU A 48 -5.62 -21.99 -13.24
N GLY A 49 -6.95 -22.07 -13.14
CA GLY A 49 -7.71 -21.47 -12.04
C GLY A 49 -7.74 -19.94 -12.05
N ASN A 50 -7.37 -19.30 -13.16
CA ASN A 50 -7.43 -17.86 -13.33
C ASN A 50 -8.88 -17.41 -13.60
N TYR A 51 -9.27 -16.28 -13.00
CA TYR A 51 -10.57 -15.63 -13.23
C TYR A 51 -11.77 -16.55 -12.93
N SER A 52 -11.80 -17.20 -11.76
CA SER A 52 -12.89 -18.11 -11.36
C SER A 52 -14.29 -17.53 -11.57
N ASP A 53 -14.43 -16.21 -11.39
CA ASP A 53 -15.70 -15.49 -11.48
C ASP A 53 -15.94 -14.78 -12.82
N GLY A 54 -15.04 -14.94 -13.79
CA GLY A 54 -15.10 -14.29 -15.11
C GLY A 54 -13.90 -13.40 -15.41
N GLU A 55 -13.48 -13.41 -16.68
CA GLU A 55 -12.34 -12.64 -17.18
C GLU A 55 -12.79 -11.21 -17.53
N PRO A 56 -12.21 -10.15 -16.93
CA PRO A 56 -12.53 -8.77 -17.27
C PRO A 56 -12.21 -8.48 -18.74
N THR A 57 -13.13 -7.80 -19.42
CA THR A 57 -13.00 -7.44 -20.85
C THR A 57 -13.04 -5.95 -21.10
N ASP A 58 -13.76 -5.22 -20.25
CA ASP A 58 -13.89 -3.78 -20.30
C ASP A 58 -14.16 -3.24 -18.89
N SER A 59 -13.89 -1.96 -18.67
CA SER A 59 -14.30 -1.23 -17.48
C SER A 59 -15.39 -0.23 -17.84
N PHE A 60 -16.25 0.08 -16.87
CA PHE A 60 -17.17 1.20 -17.02
C PHE A 60 -17.06 2.11 -15.81
N ASP A 61 -17.13 3.41 -16.09
CA ASP A 61 -16.83 4.44 -15.12
C ASP A 61 -18.12 5.12 -14.61
N SER A 62 -18.00 5.74 -13.45
CA SER A 62 -18.97 6.69 -12.92
C SER A 62 -18.25 7.86 -12.26
N TYR A 63 -19.01 8.78 -11.65
CA TYR A 63 -18.42 9.92 -10.96
C TYR A 63 -17.77 9.49 -9.64
N GLY A 64 -16.58 10.02 -9.40
CA GLY A 64 -15.78 9.82 -8.20
C GLY A 64 -14.54 10.70 -8.22
N ASP A 65 -13.54 10.32 -7.44
CA ASP A 65 -12.25 11.00 -7.35
C ASP A 65 -11.13 10.31 -8.16
N GLY A 66 -11.49 9.38 -9.04
CA GLY A 66 -10.58 8.55 -9.83
C GLY A 66 -10.19 7.25 -9.13
N THR A 67 -10.53 7.07 -7.85
CA THR A 67 -10.31 5.82 -7.10
C THR A 67 -11.59 5.37 -6.38
N VAL A 68 -12.26 6.28 -5.68
CA VAL A 68 -13.48 6.05 -4.92
C VAL A 68 -14.66 6.70 -5.63
N LEU A 69 -15.72 5.92 -5.85
CA LEU A 69 -16.98 6.42 -6.43
C LEU A 69 -17.62 7.43 -5.48
N SER A 70 -18.17 8.52 -6.00
CA SER A 70 -18.92 9.49 -5.19
C SER A 70 -20.15 8.86 -4.53
N SER A 71 -20.73 7.79 -5.10
CA SER A 71 -21.83 7.07 -4.44
C SER A 71 -21.39 6.27 -3.21
N SER A 72 -20.10 5.93 -3.12
CA SER A 72 -19.52 5.17 -2.00
C SER A 72 -19.03 6.07 -0.86
N THR A 73 -18.90 7.38 -1.11
CA THR A 73 -18.47 8.35 -0.09
C THR A 73 -19.64 8.84 0.78
N LEU A 74 -20.88 8.60 0.34
CA LEU A 74 -22.09 9.06 1.02
C LEU A 74 -22.48 8.07 2.13
N ILE A 75 -22.42 8.52 3.38
CA ILE A 75 -22.95 7.80 4.54
C ILE A 75 -24.14 8.60 5.07
N GLY A 76 -25.33 7.98 5.10
CA GLY A 76 -26.55 8.60 5.61
C GLY A 76 -27.03 9.84 4.83
N SER A 77 -28.22 10.35 5.20
CA SER A 77 -28.85 11.51 4.53
C SER A 77 -28.65 12.84 5.25
N GLN A 78 -28.11 12.83 6.47
CA GLN A 78 -28.07 14.00 7.39
C GLN A 78 -26.65 14.55 7.62
N GLN A 79 -25.64 14.05 6.91
CA GLN A 79 -24.25 14.42 7.15
C GLN A 79 -23.86 15.71 6.42
N LYS A 80 -22.93 16.48 7.02
CA LYS A 80 -22.31 17.62 6.34
C LYS A 80 -21.35 17.07 5.28
N GLN A 81 -21.68 17.30 4.01
CA GLN A 81 -20.94 16.79 2.86
C GLN A 81 -20.27 17.94 2.12
N PHE A 82 -18.97 17.80 1.86
CA PHE A 82 -18.17 18.78 1.16
C PHE A 82 -17.43 18.09 0.00
N SER A 83 -17.94 18.29 -1.20
CA SER A 83 -17.36 17.77 -2.44
C SER A 83 -16.39 18.76 -3.08
N PHE A 84 -15.29 18.25 -3.62
CA PHE A 84 -14.31 19.02 -4.37
C PHE A 84 -14.02 18.35 -5.72
N SER A 85 -13.90 19.11 -6.80
CA SER A 85 -13.53 18.59 -8.14
C SER A 85 -12.03 18.20 -8.21
N LEU A 86 -11.60 17.31 -7.31
CA LEU A 86 -10.24 16.86 -7.08
C LEU A 86 -10.17 15.34 -7.15
N ASN A 87 -9.02 14.81 -7.54
CA ASN A 87 -8.76 13.38 -7.48
C ASN A 87 -8.43 12.90 -6.04
N HIS A 88 -8.31 11.58 -5.88
CA HIS A 88 -8.07 10.93 -4.59
C HIS A 88 -6.82 11.45 -3.85
N GLY A 89 -5.73 11.74 -4.55
CA GLY A 89 -4.51 12.28 -3.94
C GLY A 89 -4.52 13.81 -3.79
N GLU A 90 -5.26 14.51 -4.64
CA GLU A 90 -5.43 15.96 -4.56
C GLU A 90 -6.24 16.38 -3.33
N ILE A 91 -7.17 15.55 -2.85
CA ILE A 91 -8.03 15.89 -1.71
C ILE A 91 -7.23 16.17 -0.43
N ILE A 92 -6.09 15.50 -0.22
CA ILE A 92 -5.25 15.70 0.97
C ILE A 92 -4.20 16.79 0.78
N SER A 93 -3.85 17.13 -0.47
CA SER A 93 -2.76 18.04 -0.80
C SER A 93 -3.24 19.46 -1.12
N GLN A 94 -4.47 19.65 -1.57
CA GLN A 94 -4.98 20.97 -1.93
C GLN A 94 -5.41 21.81 -0.72
N VAL A 95 -5.29 23.14 -0.86
CA VAL A 95 -5.62 24.10 0.21
C VAL A 95 -7.11 24.06 0.56
N SER A 96 -8.02 23.97 -0.41
CA SER A 96 -9.47 24.09 -0.14
C SER A 96 -10.02 22.96 0.75
N PRO A 97 -9.68 21.68 0.53
CA PRO A 97 -10.03 20.62 1.47
C PRO A 97 -9.40 20.78 2.86
N GLN A 98 -8.11 21.18 2.93
CA GLN A 98 -7.42 21.40 4.21
C GLN A 98 -8.08 22.54 5.01
N GLU A 99 -8.41 23.64 4.34
CA GLU A 99 -9.19 24.73 4.91
C GLU A 99 -10.52 24.23 5.49
N LYS A 100 -11.22 23.37 4.74
CA LYS A 100 -12.49 22.78 5.18
C LYS A 100 -12.35 21.96 6.46
N ILE A 101 -11.23 21.24 6.62
CA ILE A 101 -10.91 20.50 7.85
C ILE A 101 -10.79 21.48 9.02
N PHE A 102 -9.98 22.53 8.91
CA PHE A 102 -9.83 23.52 9.99
C PHE A 102 -11.17 24.18 10.36
N GLN A 103 -12.00 24.50 9.35
CA GLN A 103 -13.34 25.04 9.58
C GLN A 103 -14.26 24.06 10.32
N GLN A 104 -14.25 22.77 10.00
CA GLN A 104 -15.10 21.78 10.68
C GLN A 104 -14.61 21.46 12.10
N LEU A 105 -13.30 21.59 12.35
CA LEU A 105 -12.71 21.39 13.67
C LEU A 105 -12.73 22.64 14.54
N GLU A 106 -13.22 23.77 14.02
CA GLU A 106 -13.23 25.08 14.71
C GLU A 106 -11.82 25.51 15.19
N ILE A 107 -10.78 25.09 14.47
CA ILE A 107 -9.40 25.44 14.77
C ILE A 107 -9.09 26.77 14.08
N PRO A 108 -8.67 27.83 14.81
CA PRO A 108 -8.25 29.08 14.18
C PRO A 108 -7.04 28.86 13.27
N TYR A 109 -7.12 29.37 12.04
CA TYR A 109 -6.04 29.26 11.05
C TYR A 109 -5.85 30.59 10.30
N ASN A 110 -4.68 30.74 9.68
CA ASN A 110 -4.43 31.79 8.69
C ASN A 110 -4.27 31.10 7.33
N LEU A 111 -5.06 31.50 6.33
CA LEU A 111 -5.05 30.89 5.00
C LEU A 111 -3.66 30.95 4.34
N ASP A 112 -2.90 32.03 4.59
CA ASP A 112 -1.55 32.21 4.05
C ASP A 112 -0.52 31.23 4.64
N LYS A 113 -0.89 30.50 5.71
CA LYS A 113 -0.07 29.44 6.32
C LYS A 113 -0.44 28.05 5.84
N ILE A 114 -1.52 27.91 5.07
CA ILE A 114 -1.91 26.64 4.45
C ILE A 114 -1.34 26.61 3.04
N THR A 115 -0.29 25.83 2.84
CA THR A 115 0.33 25.65 1.54
C THR A 115 -0.18 24.39 0.88
N ALA A 116 -0.50 24.46 -0.42
CA ALA A 116 -0.77 23.26 -1.19
C ALA A 116 0.44 22.32 -1.13
N GLY A 117 0.19 21.07 -0.75
CA GLY A 117 1.15 19.99 -0.92
C GLY A 117 1.29 19.60 -2.38
N SER A 118 2.36 18.88 -2.70
CA SER A 118 2.48 18.15 -3.95
C SER A 118 1.90 16.75 -3.81
N ALA A 119 1.42 16.17 -4.92
CA ALA A 119 1.11 14.75 -4.96
C ALA A 119 2.39 13.95 -4.67
N THR A 120 2.30 13.01 -3.73
CA THR A 120 3.39 12.09 -3.41
C THR A 120 3.72 11.24 -4.62
N LYS A 121 4.97 11.31 -5.08
CA LYS A 121 5.44 10.48 -6.21
C LYS A 121 5.94 9.14 -5.69
N ILE A 122 5.04 8.16 -5.70
CA ILE A 122 5.33 6.81 -5.17
C ILE A 122 6.15 5.94 -6.14
N SER A 123 6.25 6.26 -7.43
CA SER A 123 7.04 5.49 -8.39
C SER A 123 7.82 6.41 -9.35
N PRO A 124 9.14 6.18 -9.55
CA PRO A 124 9.97 5.24 -8.79
C PRO A 124 10.27 5.79 -7.37
N SER A 125 10.32 4.92 -6.36
CA SER A 125 10.70 5.30 -5.00
C SER A 125 11.33 4.15 -4.20
N LEU A 126 12.01 4.52 -3.12
CA LEU A 126 12.47 3.59 -2.09
C LEU A 126 11.81 3.93 -0.76
N VAL A 127 11.29 2.92 -0.07
CA VAL A 127 10.70 3.01 1.27
C VAL A 127 11.48 2.10 2.20
N PHE A 128 11.89 2.61 3.35
CA PHE A 128 12.52 1.82 4.40
C PHE A 128 11.72 1.98 5.68
N LEU A 129 11.42 0.86 6.34
CA LEU A 129 10.76 0.83 7.63
C LEU A 129 11.63 0.05 8.61
N ILE A 130 11.98 0.64 9.75
CA ILE A 130 12.79 -0.03 10.78
C ILE A 130 11.91 -0.43 11.97
N LYS A 131 12.15 -1.64 12.48
CA LYS A 131 11.68 -2.09 13.80
C LYS A 131 12.84 -2.05 14.77
N SER A 132 12.63 -1.41 15.92
CA SER A 132 13.60 -1.23 17.01
C SER A 132 14.39 -2.50 17.36
N PRO A 133 15.63 -2.40 17.91
CA PRO A 133 16.25 -1.20 18.48
C PRO A 133 17.42 -0.63 17.67
N ALA A 134 17.13 -0.14 16.47
CA ALA A 134 18.10 0.56 15.65
C ALA A 134 17.47 1.79 14.98
N GLN A 135 18.32 2.69 14.51
CA GLN A 135 17.98 3.77 13.58
C GLN A 135 18.59 3.47 12.21
N ILE A 136 17.97 3.98 11.15
CA ILE A 136 18.46 3.80 9.78
C ILE A 136 18.85 5.11 9.11
N SER A 137 19.79 5.04 8.19
CA SER A 137 20.09 6.11 7.24
C SER A 137 20.50 5.52 5.89
N VAL A 138 20.25 6.25 4.81
CA VAL A 138 20.56 5.79 3.45
C VAL A 138 21.45 6.82 2.76
N GLU A 139 22.51 6.37 2.12
CA GLU A 139 23.41 7.20 1.33
C GLU A 139 23.28 6.86 -0.17
N TYR A 140 23.20 7.89 -1.01
CA TYR A 140 23.18 7.76 -2.47
C TYR A 140 23.75 9.01 -3.14
N ASN A 141 24.78 8.83 -3.99
CA ASN A 141 25.47 9.91 -4.69
C ASN A 141 25.89 11.07 -3.77
N GLY A 142 26.35 10.74 -2.55
CA GLY A 142 26.78 11.72 -1.54
C GLY A 142 25.64 12.41 -0.77
N ASN A 143 24.38 12.17 -1.13
CA ASN A 143 23.23 12.61 -0.33
C ASN A 143 22.97 11.59 0.77
N LYS A 144 22.58 12.08 1.96
CA LYS A 144 22.18 11.26 3.09
C LYS A 144 20.71 11.52 3.40
N TYR A 145 19.95 10.43 3.54
CA TYR A 145 18.55 10.42 3.95
C TYR A 145 18.50 9.81 5.34
N GLU A 146 17.98 10.56 6.30
CA GLU A 146 17.85 10.13 7.69
C GLU A 146 16.43 9.65 7.95
N GLU A 147 16.29 8.68 8.86
CA GLU A 147 14.99 8.24 9.36
C GLU A 147 14.23 9.37 10.07
N ASP A 148 12.92 9.42 9.81
CA ASP A 148 11.96 10.16 10.61
C ASP A 148 10.86 9.19 11.07
N GLU A 149 10.62 9.08 12.37
CA GLU A 149 9.63 8.17 12.97
C GLU A 149 9.64 6.71 12.44
N GLY A 150 10.82 6.12 12.25
CA GLY A 150 10.96 4.74 11.78
C GLY A 150 10.84 4.56 10.27
N ILE A 151 10.70 5.64 9.48
CA ILE A 151 10.57 5.60 8.03
C ILE A 151 11.62 6.46 7.32
N ILE A 152 12.14 5.95 6.20
CA ILE A 152 12.82 6.75 5.16
C ILE A 152 12.02 6.58 3.88
N PHE A 153 11.68 7.70 3.23
CA PHE A 153 11.04 7.70 1.93
C PHE A 153 11.81 8.56 0.93
N ILE A 154 12.34 7.91 -0.11
CA ILE A 154 13.11 8.56 -1.17
C ILE A 154 12.23 8.63 -2.42
N GLU A 155 11.57 9.76 -2.61
CA GLU A 155 10.79 10.04 -3.82
C GLU A 155 11.67 10.14 -5.06
N ASN A 156 11.15 9.70 -6.21
CA ASN A 156 11.86 9.73 -7.50
C ASN A 156 13.24 9.07 -7.42
N ALA A 157 13.35 7.96 -6.69
CA ALA A 157 14.60 7.23 -6.52
C ALA A 157 15.22 6.91 -7.89
N GLN A 158 16.50 7.24 -8.05
CA GLN A 158 17.25 7.01 -9.28
C GLN A 158 17.92 5.64 -9.24
N SER A 159 18.17 5.03 -10.39
CA SER A 159 18.91 3.77 -10.43
C SER A 159 20.34 3.95 -9.93
N GLY A 160 20.88 2.96 -9.24
CA GLY A 160 22.26 2.96 -8.74
C GLY A 160 22.41 2.25 -7.41
N ASP A 161 23.63 2.30 -6.87
CA ASP A 161 23.99 1.65 -5.61
C ASP A 161 23.63 2.55 -4.43
N TYR A 162 22.74 2.06 -3.57
CA TYR A 162 22.36 2.68 -2.31
C TYR A 162 23.08 1.97 -1.18
N LYS A 163 23.47 2.75 -0.17
CA LYS A 163 24.09 2.23 1.04
C LYS A 163 23.19 2.50 2.23
N LEU A 164 22.63 1.43 2.80
CA LEU A 164 21.83 1.46 4.01
C LEU A 164 22.74 1.26 5.23
N ASN A 165 22.73 2.21 6.15
CA ASN A 165 23.41 2.09 7.44
C ASN A 165 22.37 1.89 8.54
N ILE A 166 22.58 0.91 9.40
CA ILE A 166 21.73 0.59 10.55
C ILE A 166 22.55 0.78 11.83
N GLN A 167 22.22 1.77 12.64
CA GLN A 167 22.95 2.08 13.88
C GLN A 167 22.14 1.65 15.11
N GLY A 168 22.77 0.91 16.00
CA GLY A 168 22.12 0.43 17.23
C GLY A 168 21.74 1.55 18.20
N THR A 169 20.51 1.52 18.72
CA THR A 169 20.03 2.41 19.79
C THR A 169 19.87 1.69 21.13
N ASP A 170 19.62 0.38 21.09
CA ASP A 170 19.64 -0.53 22.23
C ASP A 170 20.17 -1.91 21.78
N LEU A 171 20.42 -2.81 22.72
CA LEU A 171 20.75 -4.20 22.42
C LEU A 171 19.50 -4.98 21.98
N GLY A 172 19.64 -5.86 20.99
CA GLY A 172 18.58 -6.76 20.56
C GLY A 172 18.38 -6.82 19.06
N LYS A 173 17.38 -7.59 18.64
CA LYS A 173 17.09 -7.87 17.24
C LYS A 173 16.35 -6.72 16.58
N TYR A 174 16.78 -6.34 15.39
CA TYR A 174 16.11 -5.36 14.55
C TYR A 174 15.64 -6.00 13.25
N GLN A 175 14.72 -5.33 12.57
CA GLN A 175 14.25 -5.73 11.24
C GLN A 175 14.02 -4.49 10.38
N VAL A 176 14.60 -4.46 9.19
CA VAL A 176 14.34 -3.43 8.17
C VAL A 176 13.49 -4.03 7.06
N ILE A 177 12.38 -3.39 6.73
CA ILE A 177 11.57 -3.70 5.54
C ILE A 177 11.94 -2.71 4.45
N ILE A 178 12.31 -3.20 3.28
CA ILE A 178 12.76 -2.39 2.15
C ILE A 178 11.76 -2.55 1.01
N GLY A 179 11.01 -1.49 0.73
CA GLY A 179 10.09 -1.39 -0.41
C GLY A 179 10.77 -0.73 -1.61
N GLN A 180 10.94 -1.49 -2.69
CA GLN A 180 11.42 -1.01 -3.98
C GLN A 180 10.23 -0.84 -4.91
N VAL A 181 9.78 0.40 -5.12
CA VAL A 181 8.66 0.72 -6.01
C VAL A 181 9.24 1.23 -7.32
N SER A 182 9.30 0.38 -8.35
CA SER A 182 9.83 0.75 -9.66
C SER A 182 8.70 1.12 -10.63
N GLN A 183 9.04 1.40 -11.89
CA GLN A 183 8.02 1.69 -12.91
C GLN A 183 7.25 0.44 -13.36
N SER A 184 7.86 -0.75 -13.32
CA SER A 184 7.25 -1.97 -13.86
C SER A 184 6.78 -2.97 -12.82
N ASN A 185 7.33 -2.93 -11.61
CA ASN A 185 6.99 -3.82 -10.51
C ASN A 185 7.40 -3.24 -9.15
N ASP A 186 6.83 -3.83 -8.10
CA ASP A 186 7.16 -3.51 -6.72
C ASP A 186 7.72 -4.78 -6.04
N ILE A 187 8.77 -4.61 -5.24
CA ILE A 187 9.35 -5.69 -4.43
C ILE A 187 9.47 -5.21 -2.99
N TRP A 188 9.17 -6.12 -2.06
CA TRP A 188 9.32 -5.90 -0.62
C TRP A 188 10.27 -6.95 -0.06
N ASP A 189 11.42 -6.50 0.40
CA ASP A 189 12.46 -7.32 1.02
C ASP A 189 12.50 -7.07 2.53
N THR A 190 13.11 -7.99 3.26
CA THR A 190 13.29 -7.88 4.71
C THR A 190 14.72 -8.24 5.08
N LEU A 191 15.36 -7.37 5.86
CA LEU A 191 16.68 -7.55 6.44
C LEU A 191 16.52 -7.71 7.95
N ASP A 192 16.95 -8.85 8.48
CA ASP A 192 16.97 -9.10 9.93
C ASP A 192 18.41 -8.99 10.45
N GLY A 193 18.59 -8.41 11.64
CA GLY A 193 19.90 -8.31 12.30
C GLY A 193 19.78 -8.21 13.81
N GLU A 194 20.92 -8.05 14.50
CA GLU A 194 20.97 -7.99 15.96
C GLU A 194 22.09 -7.08 16.46
N ILE A 195 21.74 -6.11 17.32
CA ILE A 195 22.68 -5.21 17.98
C ILE A 195 23.24 -5.89 19.23
N ILE A 196 24.56 -6.13 19.25
CA ILE A 196 25.26 -6.86 20.31
C ILE A 196 26.40 -6.07 20.96
N LYS A 197 26.85 -4.95 20.37
CA LYS A 197 27.97 -4.15 20.93
C LYS A 197 27.51 -3.25 22.08
N THR A 198 28.41 -3.01 23.03
CA THR A 198 28.21 -2.05 24.13
C THR A 198 29.28 -0.94 24.07
N PRO A 199 28.89 0.35 23.99
CA PRO A 199 27.51 0.83 23.81
C PRO A 199 26.90 0.49 22.43
N PRO A 200 25.56 0.33 22.32
CA PRO A 200 24.86 0.01 21.07
C PRO A 200 25.23 0.90 19.88
N SER A 201 25.47 2.18 20.15
CA SER A 201 25.83 3.20 19.14
C SER A 201 27.15 2.93 18.41
N LEU A 202 27.99 2.00 18.89
CA LEU A 202 29.22 1.56 18.22
C LEU A 202 29.00 0.44 17.20
N GLN A 203 27.79 -0.13 17.13
CA GLN A 203 27.42 -1.05 16.06
C GLN A 203 26.71 -0.27 14.97
N ILE A 204 27.32 -0.29 13.79
CA ILE A 204 26.73 0.14 12.53
C ILE A 204 26.84 -1.06 11.60
N ASP A 205 25.69 -1.60 11.24
CA ASP A 205 25.59 -2.62 10.21
C ASP A 205 25.34 -1.90 8.87
N THR A 206 25.96 -2.36 7.79
CA THR A 206 25.95 -1.66 6.49
C THR A 206 25.60 -2.65 5.40
N GLU A 207 24.58 -2.30 4.61
CA GLU A 207 24.16 -3.08 3.46
C GLU A 207 24.18 -2.21 2.20
N GLU A 208 24.80 -2.71 1.14
CA GLU A 208 24.83 -2.07 -0.17
C GLU A 208 23.96 -2.85 -1.14
N PHE A 209 23.13 -2.14 -1.90
CA PHE A 209 22.28 -2.78 -2.90
C PHE A 209 22.02 -1.87 -4.10
N TYR A 210 21.84 -2.50 -5.25
CA TYR A 210 21.51 -1.80 -6.49
C TYR A 210 19.99 -1.67 -6.64
N PHE A 211 19.49 -0.44 -6.76
CA PHE A 211 18.11 -0.18 -7.17
C PHE A 211 18.04 0.11 -8.66
N ASN A 212 17.04 -0.45 -9.34
CA ASN A 212 16.71 -0.14 -10.72
C ASN A 212 15.32 0.49 -10.79
N ASN A 213 15.26 1.76 -11.19
CA ASN A 213 14.02 2.52 -11.25
C ASN A 213 13.02 2.02 -12.31
N GLN A 214 13.46 1.18 -13.25
CA GLN A 214 12.60 0.55 -14.25
C GLN A 214 11.97 -0.73 -13.72
N THR A 215 12.78 -1.63 -13.16
CA THR A 215 12.37 -2.96 -12.68
C THR A 215 13.11 -3.28 -11.40
N ALA A 216 12.38 -3.35 -10.29
CA ALA A 216 12.93 -3.76 -9.00
C ALA A 216 13.41 -5.21 -9.04
N THR A 217 14.50 -5.48 -8.33
CA THR A 217 15.07 -6.83 -8.13
C THR A 217 15.27 -7.07 -6.64
N SER A 218 14.96 -8.28 -6.15
CA SER A 218 15.15 -8.60 -4.73
C SER A 218 16.62 -8.44 -4.34
N ILE A 219 16.84 -7.75 -3.22
CA ILE A 219 18.17 -7.46 -2.66
C ILE A 219 18.79 -8.73 -2.08
N PHE A 220 17.95 -9.62 -1.56
CA PHE A 220 18.38 -10.87 -0.96
C PHE A 220 18.12 -12.02 -1.93
N PRO A 221 19.13 -12.85 -2.23
CA PRO A 221 18.87 -14.04 -3.03
C PRO A 221 17.83 -14.86 -2.29
N THR A 222 16.69 -15.14 -2.94
CA THR A 222 15.71 -16.08 -2.42
C THR A 222 16.48 -17.36 -2.13
N THR A 223 16.50 -17.82 -0.88
CA THR A 223 17.16 -19.07 -0.53
C THR A 223 16.51 -20.14 -1.40
N THR A 224 17.22 -20.62 -2.43
CA THR A 224 16.74 -21.71 -3.26
C THR A 224 16.37 -22.82 -2.28
N PRO A 225 15.09 -23.26 -2.24
CA PRO A 225 14.67 -24.25 -1.27
C PRO A 225 15.63 -25.42 -1.41
N ILE A 226 16.41 -25.68 -0.35
CA ILE A 226 17.30 -26.83 -0.32
C ILE A 226 16.39 -28.00 -0.62
N PRO A 227 16.64 -28.79 -1.69
CA PRO A 227 15.78 -29.89 -2.04
C PRO A 227 15.63 -30.75 -0.79
N SER A 228 14.44 -30.72 -0.20
CA SER A 228 14.13 -31.47 1.00
C SER A 228 14.54 -32.90 0.70
N SER A 229 15.57 -33.40 1.38
CA SER A 229 16.04 -34.77 1.20
C SER A 229 14.81 -35.66 1.27
N THR A 230 14.49 -36.33 0.17
CA THR A 230 13.31 -37.19 0.06
C THR A 230 13.24 -38.03 1.33
N PRO A 231 12.15 -37.95 2.11
CA PRO A 231 12.06 -38.65 3.38
C PRO A 231 12.42 -40.11 3.13
N THR A 232 13.51 -40.57 3.77
CA THR A 232 13.90 -41.97 3.70
C THR A 232 12.69 -42.78 4.18
N PRO A 233 12.22 -43.77 3.40
CA PRO A 233 11.03 -44.53 3.73
C PRO A 233 11.20 -45.10 5.14
N THR A 234 10.44 -44.54 6.09
CA THR A 234 10.48 -44.97 7.48
C THR A 234 9.86 -46.34 7.53
N THR A 235 10.60 -47.33 8.01
CA THR A 235 10.10 -48.69 8.20
C THR A 235 8.90 -48.65 9.13
N ASN A 236 7.81 -49.25 8.65
CA ASN A 236 6.50 -49.38 9.27
C ASN A 236 6.59 -49.55 10.81
N PRO A 237 6.14 -48.59 11.63
CA PRO A 237 6.12 -48.76 13.08
C PRO A 237 5.08 -49.81 13.47
N THR A 238 5.53 -50.81 14.22
CA THR A 238 4.69 -51.81 14.86
C THR A 238 3.60 -51.14 15.70
N ILE A 239 2.36 -51.55 15.43
CA ILE A 239 1.14 -51.06 16.07
C ILE A 239 1.25 -51.31 17.58
N THR A 240 1.54 -50.27 18.35
CA THR A 240 1.49 -50.32 19.82
C THR A 240 0.05 -50.04 20.24
N PRO A 241 -0.57 -50.87 21.11
CA PRO A 241 -1.98 -50.74 21.44
C PRO A 241 -2.29 -49.40 22.13
N LEU A 242 -3.37 -48.78 21.66
CA LEU A 242 -3.90 -47.49 22.08
C LEU A 242 -4.34 -47.55 23.57
N PRO A 243 -3.81 -46.68 24.45
CA PRO A 243 -4.31 -46.58 25.83
C PRO A 243 -5.69 -45.95 25.84
N THR A 244 -6.61 -46.60 26.55
CA THR A 244 -7.98 -46.17 26.81
C THR A 244 -8.01 -44.82 27.52
N ILE A 245 -8.44 -43.79 26.81
CA ILE A 245 -8.67 -42.44 27.36
C ILE A 245 -9.87 -42.49 28.31
N THR A 246 -9.61 -42.24 29.60
CA THR A 246 -10.64 -42.08 30.63
C THR A 246 -11.05 -40.61 30.66
N SER A 247 -12.31 -40.31 30.37
CA SER A 247 -12.86 -38.95 30.37
C SER A 247 -12.87 -38.38 31.81
N THR A 248 -11.88 -37.57 32.14
CA THR A 248 -11.88 -36.75 33.35
C THR A 248 -12.68 -35.48 33.08
N SER A 249 -13.77 -35.32 33.83
CA SER A 249 -14.64 -34.14 33.79
C SER A 249 -13.86 -32.88 34.16
N SER A 250 -13.81 -31.94 33.22
CA SER A 250 -13.20 -30.62 33.40
C SER A 250 -13.85 -29.87 34.59
N PRO A 251 -13.06 -29.29 35.52
CA PRO A 251 -13.60 -28.52 36.62
C PRO A 251 -14.28 -27.24 36.13
N ILE A 252 -15.48 -26.99 36.63
CA ILE A 252 -16.26 -25.77 36.40
C ILE A 252 -15.46 -24.57 36.92
N PRO A 253 -15.24 -23.50 36.11
CA PRO A 253 -14.55 -22.31 36.56
C PRO A 253 -15.36 -21.61 37.65
N THR A 254 -14.74 -21.46 38.82
CA THR A 254 -15.29 -20.69 39.94
C THR A 254 -15.16 -19.21 39.63
N ILE A 255 -16.29 -18.50 39.56
CA ILE A 255 -16.38 -17.06 39.33
C ILE A 255 -15.96 -16.35 40.63
N THR A 256 -14.78 -15.72 40.62
CA THR A 256 -14.34 -14.84 41.70
C THR A 256 -15.09 -13.51 41.61
N PRO A 257 -15.79 -13.04 42.67
CA PRO A 257 -16.48 -11.77 42.64
C PRO A 257 -15.48 -10.61 42.55
N THR A 258 -15.67 -9.77 41.52
CA THR A 258 -14.92 -8.53 41.34
C THR A 258 -15.35 -7.51 42.39
N ILE A 259 -14.39 -7.11 43.23
CA ILE A 259 -14.54 -6.00 44.18
C ILE A 259 -14.85 -4.70 43.43
N THR A 260 -16.02 -4.13 43.71
CA THR A 260 -16.45 -2.81 43.26
C THR A 260 -15.55 -1.74 43.89
N PRO A 261 -14.90 -0.85 43.11
CA PRO A 261 -14.10 0.22 43.68
C PRO A 261 -14.98 1.25 44.40
N THR A 262 -14.67 1.49 45.68
CA THR A 262 -15.23 2.56 46.50
C THR A 262 -14.80 3.93 45.94
N PRO A 263 -15.72 4.88 45.73
CA PRO A 263 -15.35 6.23 45.29
C PRO A 263 -14.56 6.96 46.38
N VAL A 264 -13.36 7.42 46.02
CA VAL A 264 -12.53 8.30 46.86
C VAL A 264 -13.16 9.69 46.88
N SER A 265 -13.49 10.17 48.07
CA SER A 265 -13.98 11.54 48.30
C SER A 265 -12.85 12.54 48.07
N THR A 266 -13.02 13.40 47.07
CA THR A 266 -12.13 14.52 46.76
C THR A 266 -12.30 15.60 47.83
N SER A 267 -11.26 15.83 48.64
CA SER A 267 -11.19 16.93 49.60
C SER A 267 -10.99 18.25 48.87
N SER A 268 -11.87 19.21 49.14
CA SER A 268 -11.82 20.59 48.68
C SER A 268 -10.56 21.32 49.15
N LEU A 269 -9.84 21.93 48.19
CA LEU A 269 -8.69 22.78 48.43
C LEU A 269 -9.15 24.17 48.88
N ASN A 270 -8.89 24.51 50.15
CA ASN A 270 -9.04 25.87 50.67
C ASN A 270 -7.95 26.77 50.06
N THR A 271 -8.37 27.81 49.35
CA THR A 271 -7.47 28.85 48.84
C THR A 271 -7.29 29.91 49.92
N THR A 272 -6.16 29.86 50.62
CA THR A 272 -5.76 30.89 51.60
C THR A 272 -5.26 32.12 50.84
N THR A 273 -5.97 33.24 51.01
CA THR A 273 -5.55 34.57 50.58
C THR A 273 -4.51 35.11 51.57
N SER A 274 -3.28 35.30 51.10
CA SER A 274 -2.24 35.99 51.87
C SER A 274 -1.80 37.24 51.11
N ASN A 275 -2.28 38.38 51.58
CA ASN A 275 -1.70 39.70 51.31
C ASN A 275 -0.37 39.81 52.04
N THR A 276 0.73 40.12 51.35
CA THR A 276 1.87 40.79 51.99
C THR A 276 2.58 41.76 51.04
N THR A 277 2.68 42.98 51.57
CA THR A 277 3.35 44.23 51.24
C THR A 277 4.77 44.19 50.62
N ASN A 278 4.97 45.16 49.72
CA ASN A 278 6.17 45.98 49.47
C ASN A 278 7.46 45.66 50.24
N SER A 279 8.53 45.36 49.51
CA SER A 279 9.89 45.77 49.89
C SER A 279 10.79 45.87 48.66
N THR A 280 11.74 46.79 48.75
CA THR A 280 12.53 47.46 47.71
C THR A 280 13.59 46.62 47.00
N ASN A 281 13.81 46.97 45.73
CA ASN A 281 14.96 46.68 44.83
C ASN A 281 16.35 46.80 45.52
N PRO A 282 17.48 46.23 45.00
CA PRO A 282 17.90 46.40 43.60
C PRO A 282 18.63 45.23 42.87
N THR A 283 18.49 45.25 41.54
CA THR A 283 19.50 45.02 40.48
C THR A 283 20.15 43.63 40.32
N ALA A 284 19.80 42.93 39.23
CA ALA A 284 20.74 42.52 38.18
C ALA A 284 20.01 42.01 36.93
N SER A 285 20.60 42.31 35.79
CA SER A 285 20.12 42.28 34.41
C SER A 285 19.87 40.90 33.79
N THR A 286 18.78 40.75 33.05
CA THR A 286 18.64 39.74 31.96
C THR A 286 17.71 40.33 30.87
N PRO A 287 18.04 40.23 29.56
CA PRO A 287 17.32 40.94 28.51
C PRO A 287 16.05 40.18 28.07
N GLU A 288 14.88 40.77 28.29
CA GLU A 288 13.61 40.38 27.68
C GLU A 288 13.41 41.07 26.33
N PHE A 289 12.97 40.30 25.33
CA PHE A 289 12.42 40.79 24.08
C PHE A 289 11.02 41.38 24.32
N PRO A 290 10.71 42.59 23.82
CA PRO A 290 9.40 43.19 24.04
C PRO A 290 8.35 42.65 23.06
N VAL A 291 7.42 41.84 23.56
CA VAL A 291 6.11 41.64 22.93
C VAL A 291 5.25 42.87 23.25
N LYS A 292 5.14 43.80 22.30
CA LYS A 292 4.12 44.85 22.32
C LYS A 292 2.81 44.28 21.77
N SER A 293 1.90 43.90 22.66
CA SER A 293 0.47 43.79 22.36
C SER A 293 -0.14 45.19 22.32
N ASN A 294 -0.40 45.69 21.12
CA ASN A 294 -1.26 46.85 20.93
C ASN A 294 -2.56 46.40 20.25
N LEU A 295 -3.62 46.37 21.05
CA LEU A 295 -5.00 46.43 20.59
C LEU A 295 -5.20 47.71 19.78
N ILE A 296 -5.39 47.57 18.47
CA ILE A 296 -6.06 48.57 17.64
C ILE A 296 -7.20 47.86 16.92
N ALA A 297 -8.36 47.86 17.56
CA ALA A 297 -9.63 47.75 16.86
C ALA A 297 -9.95 49.14 16.28
N GLN A 298 -9.67 49.34 14.99
CA GLN A 298 -10.19 50.48 14.23
C GLN A 298 -10.59 50.05 12.82
N ASN A 299 -11.91 50.02 12.62
CA ASN A 299 -12.63 50.45 11.42
C ASN A 299 -12.01 50.15 10.05
N TRP A 300 -12.33 48.97 9.51
CA TRP A 300 -12.37 48.75 8.06
C TRP A 300 -13.83 48.64 7.59
N THR A 301 -14.48 49.80 7.49
CA THR A 301 -15.61 50.00 6.58
C THR A 301 -15.11 50.81 5.39
N LYS A 302 -14.69 50.14 4.32
CA LYS A 302 -14.59 50.77 3.00
C LYS A 302 -14.84 49.77 1.88
N SER A 303 -15.98 50.02 1.23
CA SER A 303 -16.31 49.73 -0.17
C SER A 303 -16.08 48.31 -0.68
N ILE A 304 -17.12 47.48 -0.52
CA ILE A 304 -17.45 46.42 -1.47
C ILE A 304 -17.78 47.10 -2.81
N PRO A 305 -17.07 46.82 -3.92
CA PRO A 305 -17.58 47.16 -5.23
C PRO A 305 -18.83 46.33 -5.47
N LYS A 306 -19.97 46.98 -5.72
CA LYS A 306 -21.16 46.32 -6.27
C LYS A 306 -20.81 45.82 -7.67
N THR A 307 -20.31 44.59 -7.76
CA THR A 307 -20.21 43.87 -9.03
C THR A 307 -21.58 43.33 -9.42
N ASN A 308 -21.88 43.54 -10.70
CA ASN A 308 -23.15 43.30 -11.37
C ASN A 308 -23.81 41.95 -11.03
N LYS A 309 -25.05 42.03 -10.55
CA LYS A 309 -26.05 40.98 -10.79
C LYS A 309 -26.38 40.96 -12.27
N ASN A 310 -25.71 40.07 -13.03
CA ASN A 310 -26.22 39.37 -14.21
C ASN A 310 -25.09 38.54 -14.82
N LEU A 311 -24.81 37.39 -14.22
CA LEU A 311 -24.33 36.24 -14.97
C LEU A 311 -25.30 35.09 -14.71
N VAL A 312 -26.26 34.97 -15.61
CA VAL A 312 -26.92 33.70 -15.91
C VAL A 312 -25.81 32.76 -16.38
N SER A 313 -25.38 31.88 -15.49
CA SER A 313 -24.53 30.73 -15.84
C SER A 313 -25.39 29.75 -16.63
N ASN A 314 -25.48 29.97 -17.93
CA ASN A 314 -25.75 28.89 -18.88
C ASN A 314 -24.47 28.07 -18.95
N SER A 315 -24.26 27.18 -17.98
CA SER A 315 -23.25 26.14 -18.08
C SER A 315 -23.70 25.20 -19.21
N PRO A 316 -23.02 25.16 -20.36
CA PRO A 316 -23.33 24.16 -21.36
C PRO A 316 -23.08 22.79 -20.75
N THR A 317 -24.09 21.92 -20.74
CA THR A 317 -23.90 20.48 -20.53
C THR A 317 -22.72 20.04 -21.39
N PRO A 318 -21.62 19.56 -20.80
CA PRO A 318 -20.51 19.06 -21.59
C PRO A 318 -21.06 17.86 -22.37
N LYS A 319 -21.00 17.93 -23.70
CA LYS A 319 -21.17 16.76 -24.54
C LYS A 319 -20.12 15.76 -24.09
N VAL A 320 -20.55 14.73 -23.37
CA VAL A 320 -19.74 13.57 -23.00
C VAL A 320 -19.22 12.98 -24.30
N ASN A 321 -18.01 13.37 -24.66
CA ASN A 321 -17.31 12.78 -25.78
C ASN A 321 -16.93 11.39 -25.29
N LYS A 322 -17.60 10.36 -25.84
CA LYS A 322 -17.27 8.95 -25.60
C LYS A 322 -15.90 8.65 -26.22
N SER A 323 -14.83 9.22 -25.68
CA SER A 323 -13.48 8.74 -25.96
C SER A 323 -13.35 7.39 -25.27
N LYS A 324 -13.35 6.34 -26.08
CA LYS A 324 -13.11 4.97 -25.64
C LYS A 324 -11.80 4.95 -24.82
N PRO A 325 -11.81 4.56 -23.54
CA PRO A 325 -10.60 4.58 -22.74
C PRO A 325 -9.57 3.63 -23.38
N GLN A 326 -8.37 4.15 -23.64
CA GLN A 326 -7.20 3.31 -23.88
C GLN A 326 -6.87 2.66 -22.54
N VAL A 327 -7.40 1.45 -22.32
CA VAL A 327 -6.87 0.54 -21.32
C VAL A 327 -5.40 0.35 -21.67
N LEU A 328 -4.50 0.71 -20.75
CA LEU A 328 -3.07 0.41 -20.83
C LEU A 328 -2.86 -1.09 -20.58
N GLY A 329 -3.46 -1.89 -21.45
CA GLY A 329 -3.16 -3.29 -21.69
C GLY A 329 -2.64 -3.33 -23.11
N THR A 330 -1.51 -4.00 -23.31
CA THR A 330 -0.90 -4.21 -24.62
C THR A 330 -1.97 -4.46 -25.68
N THR A 331 -2.06 -3.61 -26.70
CA THR A 331 -2.82 -3.88 -27.92
C THR A 331 -2.14 -5.04 -28.65
N ILE A 332 -2.22 -6.24 -28.08
CA ILE A 332 -1.76 -7.45 -28.75
C ILE A 332 -2.76 -7.67 -29.86
N ASN A 333 -2.26 -7.54 -31.08
CA ASN A 333 -3.03 -7.63 -32.30
C ASN A 333 -3.86 -8.92 -32.28
N LYS A 334 -5.19 -8.80 -32.20
CA LYS A 334 -6.14 -9.93 -32.11
C LYS A 334 -5.91 -10.97 -33.22
N LYS A 335 -5.36 -10.53 -34.37
CA LYS A 335 -5.01 -11.35 -35.53
C LYS A 335 -3.78 -12.23 -35.30
N GLU A 336 -2.87 -11.82 -34.41
CA GLU A 336 -1.62 -12.50 -34.10
C GLU A 336 -1.82 -13.60 -33.05
N ASN A 337 -2.62 -13.33 -32.01
CA ASN A 337 -3.00 -14.34 -31.02
C ASN A 337 -3.83 -15.49 -31.62
N GLN A 338 -4.65 -15.19 -32.63
CA GLN A 338 -5.40 -16.24 -33.33
C GLN A 338 -4.46 -17.17 -34.12
N LYS A 339 -3.37 -16.66 -34.71
CA LYS A 339 -2.35 -17.48 -35.37
C LYS A 339 -1.59 -18.35 -34.37
N ILE A 340 -1.18 -17.78 -33.24
CA ILE A 340 -0.48 -18.53 -32.17
C ILE A 340 -1.39 -19.66 -31.65
N PHE A 341 -2.68 -19.41 -31.45
CA PHE A 341 -3.64 -20.43 -31.04
C PHE A 341 -3.74 -21.60 -32.04
N TYR A 342 -3.88 -21.33 -33.34
CA TYR A 342 -3.93 -22.39 -34.35
C TYR A 342 -2.63 -23.18 -34.45
N ILE A 343 -1.47 -22.52 -34.25
CA ILE A 343 -0.17 -23.18 -34.23
C ILE A 343 -0.07 -24.11 -33.01
N SER A 344 -0.43 -23.63 -31.82
CA SER A 344 -0.44 -24.45 -30.60
C SER A 344 -1.40 -25.64 -30.70
N LEU A 345 -2.60 -25.43 -31.24
CA LEU A 345 -3.59 -26.49 -31.43
C LEU A 345 -3.10 -27.54 -32.44
N ALA A 346 -2.50 -27.11 -33.55
CA ALA A 346 -1.90 -28.02 -34.53
C ALA A 346 -0.75 -28.84 -33.90
N LEU A 347 0.08 -28.22 -33.05
CA LEU A 347 1.17 -28.88 -32.34
C LEU A 347 0.66 -29.97 -31.39
N VAL A 348 -0.40 -29.69 -30.62
CA VAL A 348 -1.02 -30.68 -29.72
C VAL A 348 -1.58 -31.86 -30.51
N ILE A 349 -2.29 -31.61 -31.62
CA ILE A 349 -2.84 -32.68 -32.47
C ILE A 349 -1.71 -33.56 -33.03
N VAL A 350 -0.61 -32.95 -33.48
CA VAL A 350 0.57 -33.69 -33.96
C VAL A 350 1.19 -34.52 -32.84
N CYS A 351 1.35 -33.97 -31.63
CA CYS A 351 1.89 -34.70 -30.47
C CYS A 351 1.01 -35.88 -30.07
N VAL A 352 -0.31 -35.72 -30.04
CA VAL A 352 -1.25 -36.81 -29.75
C VAL A 352 -1.20 -37.88 -30.85
N GLY A 353 -1.15 -37.48 -32.12
CA GLY A 353 -1.00 -38.40 -33.25
C GLY A 353 0.30 -39.20 -33.18
N ILE A 354 1.43 -38.56 -32.85
CA ILE A 354 2.72 -39.22 -32.64
C ILE A 354 2.66 -40.18 -31.45
N TYR A 355 2.03 -39.77 -30.33
CA TYR A 355 1.86 -40.64 -29.15
C TYR A 355 1.06 -41.90 -29.49
N LEU A 356 -0.07 -41.77 -30.18
CA LEU A 356 -0.86 -42.91 -30.64
C LEU A 356 -0.10 -43.79 -31.63
N LEU A 357 0.73 -43.20 -32.50
CA LEU A 357 1.59 -43.94 -33.43
C LEU A 357 2.71 -44.71 -32.70
N ILE A 358 3.29 -44.13 -31.63
CA ILE A 358 4.27 -44.79 -30.75
C ILE A 358 3.64 -46.01 -30.08
N VAL A 359 2.42 -45.85 -29.53
CA VAL A 359 1.67 -46.94 -28.90
C VAL A 359 1.33 -48.04 -29.91
N TYR A 360 1.02 -47.69 -31.16
CA TYR A 360 0.60 -48.64 -32.19
C TYR A 360 1.76 -49.45 -32.82
N ILE A 361 2.95 -48.87 -33.00
CA ILE A 361 4.04 -49.50 -33.80
C ILE A 361 5.07 -50.25 -32.92
N GLY A 362 5.08 -50.05 -31.61
CA GLY A 362 6.09 -50.64 -30.71
C GLY A 362 7.41 -49.84 -30.71
N THR A 363 8.11 -49.87 -29.57
CA THR A 363 9.07 -48.84 -29.16
C THR A 363 10.32 -48.70 -30.03
N ASP A 364 10.79 -49.78 -30.67
CA ASP A 364 12.15 -49.79 -31.24
C ASP A 364 12.23 -49.18 -32.65
N LYS A 365 11.22 -49.37 -33.51
CA LYS A 365 11.19 -48.72 -34.83
C LYS A 365 10.85 -47.24 -34.74
N VAL A 366 10.07 -46.84 -33.74
CA VAL A 366 9.59 -45.46 -33.61
C VAL A 366 10.70 -44.53 -33.08
N LYS A 367 11.62 -45.05 -32.26
CA LYS A 367 12.77 -44.29 -31.74
C LYS A 367 13.64 -43.70 -32.85
N ASN A 368 13.89 -44.47 -33.92
CA ASN A 368 14.67 -44.00 -35.08
C ASN A 368 13.93 -42.94 -35.90
N ILE A 369 12.60 -43.06 -36.02
CA ILE A 369 11.78 -42.06 -36.74
C ILE A 369 11.74 -40.74 -35.96
N ILE A 370 11.57 -40.80 -34.63
CA ILE A 370 11.59 -39.61 -33.76
C ILE A 370 12.94 -38.91 -33.82
N LEU A 371 14.05 -39.67 -33.75
CA LEU A 371 15.39 -39.10 -33.81
C LEU A 371 15.65 -38.38 -35.13
N ASN A 372 15.21 -38.96 -36.24
CA ASN A 372 15.38 -38.39 -37.58
C ASN A 372 14.51 -37.13 -37.78
N PHE A 373 13.27 -37.16 -37.27
CA PHE A 373 12.39 -35.98 -37.29
C PHE A 373 12.94 -34.84 -36.42
N HIS A 374 13.44 -35.15 -35.23
CA HIS A 374 14.04 -34.17 -34.32
C HIS A 374 15.26 -33.47 -34.95
N GLN A 375 16.15 -34.23 -35.60
CA GLN A 375 17.29 -33.66 -36.32
C GLN A 375 16.87 -32.76 -37.49
N LYS A 376 15.82 -33.14 -38.22
CA LYS A 376 15.29 -32.34 -39.34
C LYS A 376 14.64 -31.04 -38.85
N LEU A 377 13.92 -31.08 -37.73
CA LEU A 377 13.34 -29.90 -37.10
C LEU A 377 14.41 -28.93 -36.60
N LEU A 378 15.48 -29.43 -35.97
CA LEU A 378 16.60 -28.60 -35.51
C LEU A 378 17.31 -27.88 -36.66
N ARG A 379 17.45 -28.50 -37.84
CA ARG A 379 17.97 -27.82 -39.04
C ARG A 379 17.05 -26.68 -39.48
N LEU A 380 15.75 -26.93 -39.60
CA LEU A 380 14.76 -25.90 -39.99
C LEU A 380 14.76 -24.69 -39.05
N ILE A 381 14.88 -24.92 -37.74
CA ILE A 381 14.96 -23.82 -36.76
C ILE A 381 16.25 -23.02 -36.96
N LYS A 382 17.40 -23.69 -37.16
CA LYS A 382 18.68 -23.00 -37.42
C LYS A 382 18.64 -22.16 -38.70
N ASP A 383 18.06 -22.69 -39.76
CA ASP A 383 17.94 -21.97 -41.03
C ASP A 383 17.02 -20.76 -40.90
N HIS A 384 15.88 -20.89 -40.21
CA HIS A 384 14.96 -19.76 -39.99
C HIS A 384 15.56 -18.64 -39.10
N GLN A 385 16.37 -19.00 -38.10
CA GLN A 385 17.08 -18.01 -37.28
C GLN A 385 18.14 -17.26 -38.10
N LYS A 386 18.82 -17.95 -39.03
CA LYS A 386 19.83 -17.35 -39.91
C LYS A 386 19.23 -16.32 -40.88
N ASP A 387 18.00 -16.55 -41.34
CA ASP A 387 17.29 -15.61 -42.23
C ASP A 387 16.77 -14.36 -41.51
N LYS A 388 16.59 -14.40 -40.18
CA LYS A 388 16.21 -13.20 -39.38
C LYS A 388 17.40 -12.32 -38.98
N LEU A 389 18.62 -12.81 -39.13
CA LEU A 389 19.87 -12.11 -38.82
C LEU A 389 20.48 -11.38 -40.03
N LYS A 390 19.84 -11.47 -41.20
CA LYS A 390 20.11 -10.67 -42.40
C LYS A 390 18.97 -9.69 -42.62
#